data_AF-A0A7W6T9J9-F1
#
_entry.id   AF-A0A7W6T9J9-F1
#
_cell.length_a   1.000
_cell.length_b   1.000
_cell.length_c   1.000
_cell.angle_alpha   90.00
_cell.angle_beta   90.00
_cell.angle_gamma   90.00
#
_symmetry.space_group_name_H-M   'P 1'
#
loop_
_entity.id
_entity.type
_entity.pdbx_description
1 polymer ?
#
loop_
_entity_poly.entity_id
_entity_poly.type
_entity_poly.pdbx_seq_one_letter_code
_entity_poly.pdbx_strand_id
1 'polypeptide(L)'
;MFDMRCRENGIEHRLTKIKHPWTNGQVERMNRTIKEATVQRYYYDRHDQLEAHLAGFINAYNSARRLKTLKGLTPYEYICKCWNFPARTIQTQPAPANAGTKHLAGC
;
A
#
# COMPACT_ATOMS: atom_id res chain seq x y z
N MET A 1 -19.02 4.23 -12.75
CA MET A 1 -18.92 5.63 -12.25
C MET A 1 -17.48 6.05 -12.00
N PHE A 2 -16.64 5.22 -11.38
CA PHE A 2 -15.22 5.53 -11.10
C PHE A 2 -14.40 5.86 -12.37
N ASP A 3 -14.50 5.04 -13.43
CA ASP A 3 -13.76 5.27 -14.69
C ASP A 3 -14.09 6.61 -15.38
N MET A 4 -15.29 7.14 -15.17
CA MET A 4 -15.66 8.45 -15.70
C MET A 4 -14.91 9.54 -14.94
N ARG A 5 -14.89 9.48 -13.61
CA ARG A 5 -14.15 10.44 -12.77
C ARG A 5 -12.65 10.39 -13.03
N CYS A 6 -12.07 9.20 -13.22
CA CYS A 6 -10.67 9.08 -13.61
C CYS A 6 -10.38 9.80 -14.93
N ARG A 7 -11.22 9.59 -15.95
CA ARG A 7 -11.08 10.27 -17.25
C ARG A 7 -11.20 11.78 -17.16
N GLU A 8 -12.18 12.29 -16.40
CA GLU A 8 -12.36 13.73 -16.17
C GLU A 8 -11.14 14.38 -15.51
N ASN A 9 -10.39 13.64 -14.69
CA ASN A 9 -9.19 14.13 -14.00
C ASN A 9 -7.88 13.78 -14.73
N GLY A 10 -7.95 13.22 -15.95
CA GLY A 10 -6.76 12.79 -16.69
C GLY A 10 -5.98 11.64 -16.02
N ILE A 11 -6.64 10.87 -15.14
CA ILE A 11 -6.07 9.73 -14.42
C ILE A 11 -6.30 8.47 -15.23
N GLU A 12 -5.22 7.78 -15.57
CA GLU A 12 -5.29 6.45 -16.19
C GLU A 12 -5.67 5.40 -15.13
N HIS A 13 -6.82 4.76 -15.29
CA HIS A 13 -7.24 3.67 -14.41
C HIS A 13 -6.69 2.33 -14.93
N ARG A 14 -5.74 1.76 -14.18
CA ARG A 14 -5.09 0.48 -14.51
C ARG A 14 -5.58 -0.62 -13.58
N LEU A 15 -6.00 -1.75 -14.15
CA LEU A 15 -6.37 -2.96 -13.41
C LEU A 15 -5.24 -3.99 -13.41
N THR A 16 -5.15 -4.79 -12.35
CA THR A 16 -4.21 -5.90 -12.27
C THR A 16 -4.63 -7.04 -13.20
N LYS A 17 -3.67 -7.68 -13.87
CA LYS A 17 -3.95 -8.89 -14.66
C LYS A 17 -4.33 -10.07 -13.75
N ILE A 18 -5.22 -10.93 -14.25
CA ILE A 18 -5.64 -12.16 -13.56
C ILE A 18 -4.42 -13.07 -13.34
N LYS A 19 -4.30 -13.67 -12.14
CA LYS A 19 -3.15 -14.50 -11.70
C LYS A 19 -1.81 -13.75 -11.50
N HIS A 20 -1.84 -12.43 -11.29
CA HIS A 20 -0.64 -11.62 -11.01
C HIS A 20 -0.66 -10.91 -9.63
N PRO A 21 -0.79 -11.65 -8.50
CA PRO A 21 -1.00 -11.05 -7.18
C PRO A 21 0.17 -10.17 -6.70
N TRP A 22 1.40 -10.41 -7.15
CA TRP A 22 2.57 -9.63 -6.72
C TRP A 22 2.50 -8.16 -7.15
N THR A 23 1.73 -7.84 -8.20
CA THR A 23 1.52 -6.45 -8.65
C THR A 23 0.75 -5.62 -7.62
N ASN A 24 0.00 -6.29 -6.74
CA ASN A 24 -0.77 -5.68 -5.66
C ASN A 24 -0.07 -5.79 -4.29
N GLY A 25 1.15 -6.35 -4.25
CA GLY A 25 1.82 -6.71 -2.99
C GLY A 25 2.16 -5.51 -2.09
N GLN A 26 2.39 -4.32 -2.67
CA GLN A 26 2.65 -3.12 -1.87
C GLN A 26 1.42 -2.67 -1.08
N VAL A 27 0.24 -2.62 -1.70
CA VAL A 27 -0.99 -2.25 -1.00
C VAL A 27 -1.41 -3.35 -0.02
N GLU A 28 -1.21 -4.62 -0.38
CA GLU A 28 -1.48 -5.74 0.55
C GLU A 28 -0.59 -5.68 1.80
N ARG A 29 0.69 -5.32 1.65
CA ARG A 29 1.59 -5.12 2.79
C ARG A 29 1.10 -3.98 3.68
N MET A 30 0.71 -2.84 3.10
CA MET A 30 0.19 -1.70 3.87
C MET A 30 -1.12 -2.07 4.59
N ASN A 31 -2.04 -2.72 3.88
CA ASN A 31 -3.31 -3.17 4.46
C ASN A 31 -3.10 -4.13 5.64
N ARG A 32 -2.09 -5.01 5.56
CA ARG A 32 -1.71 -5.86 6.68
C ARG A 32 -1.22 -5.05 7.88
N THR A 33 -0.33 -4.09 7.67
CA THR A 33 0.17 -3.20 8.73
C THR A 33 -0.97 -2.42 9.41
N ILE A 34 -1.94 -1.93 8.63
CA ILE A 34 -3.12 -1.26 9.19
C ILE A 34 -3.94 -2.24 10.04
N LYS A 35 -4.22 -3.44 9.54
CA LYS A 35 -5.00 -4.45 10.28
C LYS A 35 -4.33 -4.85 11.59
N GLU A 36 -3.02 -5.11 11.57
CA GLU A 36 -2.20 -5.45 12.74
C GLU A 36 -2.21 -4.33 13.79
N ALA A 37 -2.20 -3.07 13.35
CA ALA A 37 -2.22 -1.91 14.24
C ALA A 37 -3.62 -1.57 14.78
N THR A 38 -4.68 -2.05 14.14
CA THR A 38 -6.07 -1.66 14.46
C THR A 38 -6.89 -2.88 14.87
N VAL A 39 -7.68 -3.43 13.94
CA VAL A 39 -8.74 -4.43 14.17
C VAL A 39 -8.24 -5.77 14.71
N GLN A 40 -6.94 -6.09 14.59
CA GLN A 40 -6.38 -7.31 15.19
C GLN A 40 -5.99 -7.13 16.66
N ARG A 41 -5.81 -5.88 17.13
CA ARG A 41 -5.34 -5.58 18.49
C ARG A 41 -6.39 -4.95 19.38
N TYR A 42 -7.39 -4.31 18.78
CA TYR A 42 -8.44 -3.57 19.49
C TYR A 42 -9.82 -4.02 19.02
N TYR A 43 -10.74 -4.10 19.98
CA TYR A 43 -12.17 -4.20 19.71
C TYR A 43 -12.78 -2.80 19.66
N TYR A 44 -13.75 -2.59 18.78
CA TYR A 44 -14.49 -1.33 18.67
C TYR A 44 -15.97 -1.62 18.79
N ASP A 45 -16.66 -0.87 19.64
CA ASP A 45 -18.12 -0.99 19.81
C ASP A 45 -18.86 -0.31 18.66
N ARG A 46 -18.25 0.73 18.09
CA ARG A 46 -18.83 1.59 17.06
C ARG A 46 -17.82 1.93 15.97
N HIS A 47 -18.34 2.21 14.78
CA HIS A 47 -17.51 2.48 13.60
C HIS A 47 -16.70 3.79 13.70
N ASP A 48 -17.24 4.80 14.37
CA ASP A 48 -16.58 6.10 14.60
C ASP A 48 -15.28 5.95 15.42
N GLN A 49 -15.23 5.01 16.36
CA GLN A 49 -14.01 4.69 17.11
C GLN A 49 -12.92 4.13 16.19
N LEU A 50 -13.28 3.22 15.27
CA LEU A 50 -12.35 2.68 14.28
C LEU A 50 -11.87 3.78 13.33
N GLU A 51 -12.77 4.65 12.86
CA GLU A 51 -12.43 5.76 11.97
C GLU A 51 -11.45 6.74 12.63
N ALA A 52 -11.71 7.14 13.89
CA ALA A 52 -10.82 8.00 14.65
C ALA A 52 -9.44 7.37 14.88
N HIS A 53 -9.39 6.08 15.23
CA HIS A 53 -8.12 5.38 15.41
C HIS A 53 -7.37 5.23 14.08
N LEU A 54 -8.06 4.92 12.98
CA LEU A 54 -7.45 4.82 11.66
C LEU A 54 -6.86 6.16 11.22
N ALA A 55 -7.59 7.26 11.41
CA ALA A 55 -7.10 8.61 11.12
C ALA A 55 -5.84 8.95 11.94
N GLY A 56 -5.85 8.64 13.24
CA GLY A 56 -4.68 8.81 14.11
C GLY A 56 -3.49 7.97 13.65
N PHE A 57 -3.72 6.70 13.30
CA PHE A 57 -2.68 5.80 12.81
C PHE A 57 -2.07 6.30 11.50
N ILE A 58 -2.90 6.68 10.52
CA ILE A 58 -2.44 7.18 9.22
C ILE A 58 -1.62 8.46 9.40
N ASN A 59 -2.10 9.39 10.23
CA ASN A 59 -1.38 10.64 10.49
C ASN A 59 -0.01 10.37 11.12
N ALA A 60 0.05 9.55 12.18
CA ALA A 60 1.31 9.20 12.84
C ALA A 60 2.25 8.41 11.91
N TYR A 61 1.72 7.50 11.10
CA TYR A 61 2.52 6.74 10.14
C TYR A 61 3.14 7.65 9.08
N ASN A 62 2.36 8.57 8.52
CA ASN A 62 2.81 9.46 7.45
C ASN A 62 3.77 10.55 7.94
N SER A 63 3.58 11.08 9.15
CA SER A 63 4.29 12.27 9.64
C SER A 63 5.32 12.01 10.73
N ALA A 64 5.17 10.97 11.56
CA ALA A 64 6.04 10.74 12.71
C ALA A 64 6.91 9.47 12.56
N ARG A 65 6.42 8.45 11.84
CA ARG A 65 7.12 7.17 11.72
C ARG A 65 8.26 7.24 10.69
N ARG A 66 9.50 7.24 11.17
CA ARG A 66 10.70 7.11 10.34
C ARG A 66 10.91 5.67 9.87
N LEU A 67 11.05 5.46 8.56
CA LEU A 67 11.18 4.12 7.98
C LEU A 67 12.63 3.86 7.53
N LYS A 68 13.20 2.72 7.95
CA LYS A 68 14.56 2.30 7.56
C LYS A 68 14.71 2.17 6.04
N THR A 69 13.69 1.65 5.36
CA THR A 69 13.64 1.52 3.90
C THR A 69 13.67 2.85 3.17
N LEU A 70 13.25 3.93 3.83
CA LEU A 70 13.28 5.31 3.32
C LEU A 70 14.49 6.08 3.85
N LYS A 71 15.56 5.38 4.26
CA LYS A 71 16.78 5.97 4.84
C LYS A 71 16.50 6.85 6.07
N GLY A 72 15.52 6.46 6.89
CA GLY A 72 15.14 7.18 8.09
C GLY A 72 14.19 8.36 7.85
N LEU A 73 13.71 8.57 6.62
CA LEU A 73 12.67 9.55 6.35
C LEU A 73 11.28 9.01 6.74
N THR A 74 10.37 9.93 7.07
CA THR A 74 8.94 9.63 7.12
C THR A 74 8.39 9.48 5.71
N PRO A 75 7.25 8.79 5.52
CA PRO A 75 6.60 8.70 4.21
C PRO A 75 6.35 10.07 3.59
N TYR A 76 5.89 11.06 4.38
CA TYR A 76 5.64 12.41 3.90
C TYR A 76 6.93 13.10 3.44
N GLU A 77 7.98 13.11 4.28
CA GLU A 77 9.29 13.68 3.92
C GLU A 77 9.84 13.04 2.63
N TYR A 78 9.69 11.73 2.47
CA TYR A 78 10.14 11.02 1.28
C TYR A 78 9.36 11.44 0.03
N ILE A 79 8.03 11.57 0.12
CA ILE A 79 7.21 12.05 -1.00
C ILE A 79 7.61 13.46 -1.39
N CYS A 80 7.74 14.40 -0.44
CA CYS A 80 8.19 15.76 -0.72
C CYS A 80 9.54 15.78 -1.44
N LYS A 81 10.47 14.90 -1.03
CA LYS A 81 11.78 14.76 -1.67
C LYS A 81 11.69 14.19 -3.09
N CYS A 82 10.78 13.24 -3.33
CA CYS A 82 10.63 12.56 -4.62
C CYS A 82 9.67 13.26 -5.60
N TRP A 83 8.88 14.22 -5.14
CA TRP A 83 7.87 14.90 -5.95
C TRP A 83 8.45 15.71 -7.12
N ASN A 84 9.73 16.08 -7.04
CA ASN A 84 10.45 16.78 -8.11
C ASN A 84 10.97 15.86 -9.24
N PHE A 85 10.60 14.57 -9.26
CA PHE A 85 11.01 13.64 -10.33
C PHE A 85 9.83 13.35 -11.27
N PRO A 86 10.06 13.25 -12.60
CA PRO A 86 9.02 12.83 -13.53
C PRO A 86 8.50 11.44 -13.15
N ALA A 87 7.19 11.23 -13.28
CA ALA A 87 6.53 9.98 -12.97
C ALA A 87 7.28 8.81 -13.61
N ARG A 88 7.85 7.93 -12.77
CA ARG A 88 8.61 6.78 -13.26
C ARG A 88 7.63 5.79 -13.88
N THR A 89 7.88 5.38 -15.13
CA THR A 89 7.15 4.27 -15.76
C THR A 89 7.23 3.05 -14.86
N ILE A 90 6.07 2.55 -14.41
CA ILE A 90 5.99 1.31 -13.64
C ILE A 90 6.46 0.18 -14.56
N GLN A 91 7.64 -0.37 -14.29
CA GLN A 91 8.13 -1.54 -15.01
C GLN A 91 7.28 -2.75 -14.58
N THR A 92 6.49 -3.28 -15.50
CA THR A 92 5.83 -4.58 -15.31
C THR A 92 6.92 -5.65 -15.33
N GLN A 93 7.43 -6.04 -14.16
CA GLN A 93 8.34 -7.17 -14.10
C GLN A 93 7.58 -8.47 -14.42
N PRO A 94 8.15 -9.36 -15.25
CA PRO A 94 7.60 -10.69 -15.46
C PRO A 94 7.55 -11.45 -14.12
N ALA A 95 6.62 -12.39 -14.02
CA ALA A 95 6.48 -13.23 -12.83
C ALA A 95 7.84 -13.88 -12.49
N PRO A 96 8.32 -13.84 -11.23
CA PRO A 96 9.46 -14.63 -10.85
C PRO A 96 9.12 -16.12 -11.01
N ALA A 97 10.06 -16.93 -11.48
CA ALA A 97 9.85 -18.35 -11.79
C ALA A 97 9.31 -19.19 -10.62
N ASN A 98 9.40 -18.67 -9.39
CA ASN A 98 9.07 -19.38 -8.15
C ASN A 98 7.77 -18.86 -7.50
N ALA A 99 6.95 -18.09 -8.25
CA ALA A 99 5.67 -17.59 -7.76
C ALA A 99 4.67 -18.75 -7.59
N GLY A 100 4.58 -19.31 -6.38
CA GLY A 100 3.58 -20.32 -6.01
C GLY A 100 4.11 -21.67 -5.52
N THR A 101 5.42 -21.92 -5.56
CA THR A 101 6.00 -23.25 -5.21
C THR A 101 6.52 -23.38 -3.78
N LYS A 102 6.37 -22.36 -2.92
CA LYS A 102 6.94 -22.37 -1.56
C LYS A 102 6.29 -23.39 -0.58
N HIS A 103 5.23 -24.11 -0.99
CA HIS A 103 4.57 -25.13 -0.17
C HIS A 103 4.79 -26.58 -0.63
N LEU A 104 5.65 -26.85 -1.62
CA LEU A 104 5.88 -28.22 -2.13
C LEU A 104 7.30 -28.75 -1.91
N ALA A 105 8.17 -28.02 -1.21
CA ALA A 105 9.50 -28.50 -0.85
C ALA A 105 9.57 -28.85 0.64
N GLY A 106 9.19 -30.08 0.96
CA GLY A 106 9.25 -30.67 2.28
C GLY A 106 8.73 -32.11 2.25
N CYS A 107 9.51 -33.00 1.64
CA CYS A 107 9.56 -34.41 2.03
C CYS A 107 10.63 -34.55 3.11
#